data_AF-A0A7C8LLN0-F1
#
_entry.id   AF-A0A7C8LLN0-F1
#
_cell.length_a   1.000
_cell.length_b   1.000
_cell.length_c   1.000
_cell.angle_alpha   90.00
_cell.angle_beta   90.00
_cell.angle_gamma   90.00
#
_symmetry.space_group_name_H-M   'P 1'
#
loop_
_entity.id
_entity.type
_entity.pdbx_description
1 polymer ?
#
loop_
_entity_poly.entity_id
_entity_poly.type
_entity_poly.pdbx_seq_one_letter_code
_entity_poly.pdbx_strand_id
1 'polypeptide(L)'
;FLQKKIDALCAHDSQMRLTIDDIGFQLAAVDPDNPAIKALDRSNYRPAVEKMARAIGARIGKPAGLEYAETFRIEVIAGLAAAFSGVTQSSAKD
;
A
#
# COMPACT_ATOMS: atom_id res chain seq x y z
N PHE A 1 14.72 -0.73 0.18
CA PHE A 1 13.83 -0.38 -0.94
C PHE A 1 12.79 0.68 -0.61
N LEU A 2 12.36 0.83 0.65
CA LEU A 2 11.33 1.79 1.03
C LEU A 2 11.57 3.22 0.55
N GLN A 3 12.81 3.75 0.67
CA GLN A 3 13.10 5.11 0.22
C GLN A 3 12.83 5.30 -1.28
N LYS A 4 13.26 4.34 -2.12
CA LYS A 4 12.99 4.38 -3.57
C LYS A 4 11.49 4.36 -3.88
N LYS A 5 10.68 3.65 -3.08
CA LYS A 5 9.22 3.66 -3.21
C LYS A 5 8.64 5.02 -2.86
N ILE A 6 9.09 5.64 -1.78
CA ILE A 6 8.68 7.00 -1.39
C ILE A 6 9.03 8.00 -2.49
N ASP A 7 10.26 7.93 -3.02
CA ASP A 7 10.71 8.81 -4.10
C ASP A 7 9.85 8.61 -5.36
N ALA A 8 9.54 7.36 -5.71
CA ALA A 8 8.66 7.03 -6.82
C ALA A 8 7.22 7.55 -6.62
N LEU A 9 6.65 7.41 -5.42
CA LEU A 9 5.33 7.98 -5.10
C LEU A 9 5.34 9.51 -5.24
N CYS A 10 6.37 10.17 -4.70
CA CYS A 10 6.51 11.62 -4.74
C CYS A 10 6.81 12.17 -6.14
N ALA A 11 7.22 11.34 -7.10
CA ALA A 11 7.34 11.76 -8.50
C ALA A 11 5.98 12.04 -9.16
N HIS A 12 4.90 11.49 -8.61
CA HIS A 12 3.53 11.71 -9.10
C HIS A 12 2.87 12.90 -8.38
N ASP A 13 3.39 14.11 -8.60
CA ASP A 13 3.01 15.33 -7.86
C ASP A 13 1.49 15.54 -7.76
N SER A 14 0.79 15.57 -8.89
CA SER A 14 -0.66 15.79 -8.92
C SER A 14 -1.43 14.75 -8.09
N GLN A 15 -1.02 13.49 -8.13
CA GLN A 15 -1.65 12.39 -7.39
C GLN A 15 -1.39 12.50 -5.89
N MET A 16 -0.18 12.90 -5.47
CA MET A 16 0.13 13.06 -4.04
C MET A 16 -0.61 14.24 -3.43
N ARG A 17 -0.80 15.34 -4.17
CA ARG A 17 -1.61 16.47 -3.72
C ARG A 17 -3.06 16.05 -3.47
N LEU A 18 -3.65 15.32 -4.40
CA LEU A 18 -5.00 14.77 -4.24
C LEU A 18 -5.08 13.77 -3.08
N THR A 19 -4.05 12.95 -2.90
CA THR A 19 -3.98 12.00 -1.78
C THR A 19 -4.04 12.73 -0.43
N ILE A 20 -3.34 13.86 -0.28
CA ILE A 20 -3.39 14.66 0.95
C ILE A 20 -4.78 15.27 1.16
N ASP A 21 -5.38 15.81 0.11
CA ASP A 21 -6.74 16.37 0.17
C ASP A 21 -7.74 15.28 0.61
N ASP A 22 -7.66 14.08 0.02
CA ASP A 22 -8.52 12.93 0.35
C ASP A 22 -8.36 12.47 1.81
N ILE A 23 -7.13 12.39 2.32
CA ILE A 23 -6.88 12.05 3.73
C ILE A 23 -7.48 13.13 4.64
N GLY A 24 -7.33 14.41 4.28
CA GLY A 24 -7.92 15.52 5.01
C GLY A 24 -9.45 15.40 5.09
N PHE A 25 -10.10 15.10 3.97
CA PHE A 25 -11.55 14.88 3.93
C PHE A 25 -11.99 13.68 4.77
N GLN A 26 -11.25 12.56 4.70
CA GLN A 26 -11.55 11.37 5.50
C GLN A 26 -11.41 11.63 7.00
N LEU A 27 -10.37 12.34 7.42
CA LEU A 27 -10.18 12.72 8.82
C LEU A 27 -11.29 13.65 9.29
N ALA A 28 -11.63 14.68 8.51
CA ALA A 28 -12.68 15.64 8.84
C ALA A 28 -14.06 14.98 8.94
N ALA A 29 -14.32 13.93 8.14
CA ALA A 29 -15.57 13.18 8.20
C ALA A 29 -15.72 12.37 9.51
N VAL A 30 -14.60 11.96 10.13
CA VAL A 30 -14.60 11.24 11.42
C VAL A 30 -14.58 12.22 12.59
N ASP A 31 -13.73 13.23 12.52
CA ASP A 31 -13.54 14.27 13.53
C ASP A 31 -13.09 15.58 12.84
N PRO A 32 -13.99 16.56 12.67
CA PRO A 32 -13.69 17.83 12.02
C PRO A 32 -12.59 18.64 12.71
N ASP A 33 -12.40 18.45 14.02
CA ASP A 33 -11.43 19.19 14.82
C ASP A 33 -10.10 18.44 14.98
N ASN A 34 -9.93 17.32 14.27
CA ASN A 34 -8.75 16.48 14.39
C ASN A 34 -7.48 17.30 14.09
N PRO A 35 -6.53 17.39 15.06
CA PRO A 35 -5.33 18.20 14.89
C PRO A 35 -4.43 17.71 13.75
N ALA A 36 -4.55 16.45 13.32
CA ALA A 36 -3.83 15.92 12.18
C ALA A 36 -4.22 16.57 10.85
N ILE A 37 -5.45 17.10 10.72
CA ILE A 37 -5.89 17.82 9.51
C ILE A 37 -5.00 19.05 9.28
N LYS A 38 -4.67 19.79 10.35
CA LYS A 38 -3.79 20.97 10.27
C LYS A 38 -2.34 20.63 9.93
N ALA A 39 -1.93 19.38 10.16
CA ALA A 39 -0.59 18.90 9.84
C ALA A 39 -0.46 18.39 8.39
N LEU A 40 -1.58 18.30 7.65
CA LEU A 40 -1.58 17.94 6.24
C LEU A 40 -1.35 19.18 5.39
N ASP A 41 -0.26 19.18 4.62
CA ASP A 41 0.08 20.26 3.70
C ASP A 41 0.11 19.71 2.27
N ARG A 42 -0.86 20.09 1.44
CA ARG A 42 -0.92 19.65 0.04
C ARG A 42 0.25 20.19 -0.79
N SER A 43 0.86 21.29 -0.39
CA SER A 43 2.02 21.87 -1.08
C SER A 43 3.35 21.24 -0.65
N ASN A 44 3.33 20.54 0.49
CA ASN A 44 4.46 19.80 1.04
C ASN A 44 4.02 18.41 1.54
N TYR A 45 3.57 17.57 0.62
CA TYR A 45 2.99 16.25 0.94
C TYR A 45 4.02 15.21 1.39
N ARG A 46 5.30 15.40 1.04
CA ARG A 46 6.35 14.39 1.22
C ARG A 46 6.48 13.87 2.66
N PRO A 47 6.48 14.70 3.72
CA PRO A 47 6.56 14.21 5.10
C PRO A 47 5.39 13.30 5.49
N ALA A 48 4.18 13.61 5.02
CA ALA A 48 3.01 12.79 5.27
C ALA A 48 3.13 11.43 4.53
N VAL A 49 3.52 11.45 3.25
CA VAL A 49 3.76 10.23 2.45
C VAL A 49 4.83 9.35 3.09
N GLU A 50 5.95 9.94 3.53
CA GLU A 50 7.04 9.24 4.22
C GLU A 50 6.55 8.55 5.50
N LYS A 51 5.83 9.30 6.35
CA LYS A 51 5.28 8.77 7.60
C LYS A 51 4.32 7.61 7.35
N MET A 52 3.41 7.74 6.39
CA MET A 52 2.45 6.69 6.04
C MET A 52 3.12 5.45 5.47
N ALA A 53 4.04 5.62 4.50
CA ALA A 53 4.75 4.51 3.89
C ALA A 53 5.56 3.71 4.93
N ARG A 54 6.25 4.40 5.84
CA ARG A 54 6.98 3.76 6.95
C ARG A 54 6.04 3.05 7.92
N ALA A 55 4.96 3.70 8.34
CA ALA A 55 4.00 3.10 9.27
C ALA A 55 3.35 1.83 8.68
N ILE A 56 2.91 1.88 7.43
CA ILE A 56 2.31 0.74 6.74
C ILE A 56 3.34 -0.37 6.55
N GLY A 57 4.51 -0.04 6.02
CA GLY A 57 5.58 -1.02 5.79
C GLY A 57 6.02 -1.73 7.06
N ALA A 58 6.17 -0.99 8.16
CA ALA A 58 6.57 -1.55 9.45
C ALA A 58 5.46 -2.44 10.04
N ARG A 59 4.19 -2.00 9.92
CA ARG A 59 3.04 -2.79 10.35
C ARG A 59 2.97 -4.14 9.60
N ILE A 60 3.23 -4.14 8.30
CA ILE A 60 3.21 -5.35 7.47
C ILE A 60 4.45 -6.22 7.73
N GLY A 61 5.62 -5.63 7.95
CA GLY A 61 6.88 -6.36 8.18
C GLY A 61 6.96 -7.05 9.55
N LYS A 62 6.35 -6.45 10.58
CA LYS A 62 6.42 -6.92 11.96
C LYS A 62 6.13 -8.41 12.16
N PRO A 63 5.05 -9.02 11.59
CA PRO A 63 4.77 -10.45 11.76
C PRO A 63 5.82 -11.37 11.14
N ALA A 64 6.58 -10.90 10.14
CA ALA A 64 7.63 -11.65 9.46
C ALA A 64 9.05 -11.34 10.00
N GLY A 65 9.17 -10.55 11.08
CA GLY A 65 10.47 -10.12 11.62
C GLY A 65 11.24 -9.16 10.70
N LEU A 66 10.56 -8.52 9.74
CA LEU A 66 11.16 -7.58 8.80
C LEU A 66 10.92 -6.14 9.24
N GLU A 67 11.90 -5.26 9.02
CA GLU A 67 11.77 -3.82 9.32
C GLU A 67 10.65 -3.18 8.50
N TYR A 68 10.57 -3.51 7.22
CA TYR A 68 9.51 -3.08 6.32
C TYR A 68 9.17 -4.21 5.34
N ALA A 69 7.88 -4.39 5.06
CA ALA A 69 7.42 -5.31 4.04
C ALA A 69 6.22 -4.76 3.25
N GLU A 70 5.94 -5.38 2.11
CA GLU A 70 4.74 -5.15 1.33
C GLU A 70 3.87 -6.40 1.39
N THR A 71 2.56 -6.21 1.30
CA THR A 71 1.59 -7.30 1.28
C THR A 71 0.95 -7.36 -0.10
N PHE A 72 0.68 -8.59 -0.55
CA PHE A 72 0.03 -8.86 -1.83
C PHE A 72 -1.20 -9.71 -1.56
N ARG A 73 -2.30 -9.40 -2.25
CA ARG A 73 -3.51 -10.22 -2.24
C ARG A 73 -3.57 -10.98 -3.56
N ILE A 74 -3.69 -12.30 -3.48
CA ILE A 74 -3.86 -13.18 -4.65
C ILE A 74 -5.32 -13.58 -4.70
N GLU A 75 -6.01 -13.23 -5.78
CA GLU A 75 -7.37 -13.66 -6.06
C GLU A 75 -7.35 -14.62 -7.23
N VAL A 76 -7.84 -15.84 -7.01
CA VAL A 76 -7.97 -16.83 -8.08
C VAL A 76 -9.39 -16.74 -8.61
N ILE A 77 -9.54 -16.25 -9.84
CA ILE A 77 -10.81 -16.30 -10.55
C ILE A 77 -11.12 -17.77 -10.83
N ALA A 78 -12.31 -18.24 -10.45
CA ALA A 78 -12.68 -19.67 -10.44
C ALA A 78 -12.44 -20.40 -11.78
N GLY A 79 -12.47 -19.69 -12.92
CA GLY A 79 -12.13 -20.25 -14.24
C GLY A 79 -10.63 -20.42 -14.53
N LEU A 80 -9.75 -19.67 -13.86
CA LEU A 80 -8.29 -19.77 -14.00
C LEU A 80 -7.68 -20.85 -13.10
N ALA A 81 -8.33 -21.18 -11.96
CA ALA A 81 -7.85 -22.22 -11.04
C ALA A 81 -7.66 -23.58 -11.75
N ALA A 82 -8.61 -23.94 -12.63
CA ALA A 82 -8.56 -25.15 -13.44
C ALA A 82 -7.43 -25.14 -14.49
N ALA A 83 -7.05 -23.97 -15.01
CA ALA A 83 -5.95 -23.83 -15.97
C ALA A 83 -4.57 -23.98 -15.31
N PHE A 84 -4.42 -23.57 -14.04
CA PHE A 84 -3.17 -23.70 -13.29
C PHE A 84 -2.99 -25.04 -12.56
N SER A 85 -4.04 -25.84 -12.42
CA SER A 85 -3.98 -27.17 -11.79
C SER A 85 -3.63 -28.30 -12.78
N GLY A 86 -3.44 -27.99 -14.07
CA GLY A 86 -3.06 -28.94 -15.12
C GLY A 86 -1.58 -29.35 -15.18
N VAL A 87 -0.71 -28.83 -14.30
CA VAL A 87 0.71 -29.21 -14.23
C VAL A 87 0.95 -30.06 -12.98
N THR A 88 0.42 -31.28 -12.98
CA THR A 88 1.02 -32.49 -12.36
C THR A 88 0.05 -33.67 -12.45
N GLN A 89 0.00 -34.34 -13.60
CA GLN A 89 -0.13 -35.79 -13.61
C GLN A 89 0.75 -36.32 -14.74
N SER A 90 2.04 -36.50 -14.43
CA SER A 90 2.92 -37.36 -15.21
C SER A 90 2.40 -38.79 -15.09
N SER A 91 2.21 -39.43 -16.23
CA SER A 91 1.90 -40.85 -16.35
C SER A 91 2.81 -41.71 -15.48
N ALA A 92 2.21 -42.59 -14.70
CA ALA A 92 2.79 -43.89 -14.40
C ALA A 92 1.91 -44.93 -15.12
N LYS A 93 2.40 -45.39 -16.27
CA LYS A 93 2.10 -46.74 -16.73
C LYS A 93 2.89 -47.66 -15.82
N ASP A 94 2.20 -48.63 -15.22
CA ASP A 94 2.50 -50.08 -15.32
C ASP A 94 1.37 -50.87 -14.63
#